data_AF-A0A960N7H8-F1
#
_entry.id   AF-A0A960N7H8-F1
#
_cell.length_a   1.000
_cell.length_b   1.000
_cell.length_c   1.000
_cell.angle_alpha   90.00
_cell.angle_beta   90.00
_cell.angle_gamma   90.00
#
_symmetry.space_group_name_H-M   'P 1'
#
loop_
_entity.id
_entity.type
_entity.pdbx_description
1 polymer ?
#
loop_
_entity_poly.entity_id
_entity_poly.type
_entity_poly.pdbx_seq_one_letter_code
_entity_poly.pdbx_strand_id
1 'polypeptide(L)'
;FRRKQGESASIQEEFDCEVLQIPSSALSKKVPADKIVDLAAKYDRLKKPESSLLNWYPTALCRLPDEIVTATCQRINSRWDDRLRSRYKAFLIILLVAFALGVLAIGLFLDKTIPSILLSTLLPLLPGLRFLINQLRENNATIQRLGELAGHSQRRLDQLMADETPSCGSRDVQNEILQHRRSVALIPDWFFQRFREHEEQSMQDYAAHLAEDFQSGRQE
;
A
#
# COMPACT_ATOMS: atom_id res chain seq x y z
N PHE A 1 -5.17 15.59 -9.33
CA PHE A 1 -4.82 14.27 -8.76
C PHE A 1 -4.21 14.38 -7.37
N ARG A 2 -3.05 15.07 -7.22
CA ARG A 2 -2.35 15.24 -5.92
C ARG A 2 -3.22 15.76 -4.76
N ARG A 3 -4.15 16.68 -5.02
CA ARG A 3 -5.11 17.16 -3.98
C ARG A 3 -5.99 16.04 -3.42
N LYS A 4 -6.58 15.21 -4.28
CA LYS A 4 -7.44 14.08 -3.87
C LYS A 4 -6.65 13.02 -3.11
N GLN A 5 -5.41 12.76 -3.52
CA GLN A 5 -4.49 11.87 -2.81
C GLN A 5 -4.15 12.39 -1.42
N GLY A 6 -3.82 13.69 -1.29
CA GLY A 6 -3.56 14.30 0.00
C GLY A 6 -4.76 14.26 0.94
N GLU A 7 -5.97 14.44 0.41
CA GLU A 7 -7.23 14.27 1.15
C GLU A 7 -7.42 12.82 1.59
N SER A 8 -7.28 11.84 0.69
CA SER A 8 -7.36 10.42 1.03
C SER A 8 -6.36 10.01 2.12
N ALA A 9 -5.12 10.46 2.00
CA ALA A 9 -4.08 10.19 2.99
C ALA A 9 -4.41 10.81 4.36
N SER A 10 -5.09 11.96 4.36
CA SER A 10 -5.49 12.64 5.59
C SER A 10 -6.69 11.97 6.27
N ILE A 11 -7.64 11.44 5.49
CA ILE A 11 -8.75 10.62 6.03
C ILE A 11 -8.20 9.34 6.68
N GLN A 12 -7.29 8.65 5.99
CA GLN A 12 -6.65 7.45 6.54
C GLN A 12 -5.81 7.76 7.79
N GLU A 13 -5.14 8.90 7.82
CA GLU A 13 -4.40 9.35 9.01
C GLU A 13 -5.32 9.59 10.21
N GLU A 14 -6.45 10.29 9.99
CA GLU A 14 -7.43 10.57 11.05
C GLU A 14 -8.01 9.27 11.59
N PHE A 15 -8.38 8.34 10.72
CA PHE A 15 -8.83 6.99 11.08
C PHE A 15 -7.77 6.22 11.88
N ASP A 16 -6.54 6.12 11.37
CA ASP A 16 -5.46 5.37 12.04
C ASP A 16 -5.16 5.97 13.42
N CYS A 17 -5.11 7.30 13.53
CA CYS A 17 -4.85 7.99 14.80
C CYS A 17 -5.97 7.78 15.82
N GLU A 18 -7.21 7.80 15.38
CA GLU A 18 -8.37 7.58 16.25
C GLU A 18 -8.43 6.13 16.73
N VAL A 19 -8.29 5.16 15.83
CA VAL A 19 -8.40 3.73 16.18
C VAL A 19 -7.21 3.25 17.01
N LEU A 20 -5.99 3.73 16.70
CA LEU A 20 -4.77 3.32 17.38
C LEU A 20 -4.33 4.27 18.51
N GLN A 21 -5.16 5.26 18.85
CA GLN A 21 -4.90 6.25 19.91
C GLN A 21 -3.54 6.98 19.73
N ILE A 22 -3.14 7.23 18.48
CA ILE A 22 -1.90 7.96 18.17
C ILE A 22 -2.21 9.46 18.20
N PRO A 23 -1.44 10.29 18.92
CA PRO A 23 -1.68 11.73 18.96
C PRO A 23 -1.52 12.35 17.56
N SER A 24 -2.35 13.33 17.22
CA SER A 24 -2.23 14.08 15.97
C SER A 24 -0.88 14.82 15.90
N SER A 25 -0.29 14.88 14.70
CA SER A 25 0.94 15.65 14.45
C SER A 25 0.65 16.95 13.69
N ALA A 26 1.62 17.87 13.63
CA ALA A 26 1.52 19.08 12.79
C ALA A 26 1.42 18.76 11.28
N LEU A 27 1.77 17.54 10.86
CA LEU A 27 1.61 17.08 9.49
C LEU A 27 0.17 16.65 9.17
N SER A 28 -0.61 16.35 10.21
CA SER A 28 -2.01 15.90 10.09
C SER A 28 -2.87 17.07 9.63
N LYS A 29 -3.73 16.83 8.65
CA LYS A 29 -4.67 17.83 8.14
C LYS A 29 -6.07 17.26 8.28
N LYS A 30 -6.97 17.95 8.98
CA LYS A 30 -8.36 17.50 9.05
C LYS A 30 -9.06 17.74 7.72
N VAL A 31 -9.85 16.77 7.30
CA VAL A 31 -10.76 16.94 6.18
C VAL A 31 -12.08 17.51 6.71
N PRO A 32 -12.65 18.56 6.09
CA PRO A 32 -13.92 19.12 6.53
C PRO A 32 -15.03 18.06 6.64
N ALA A 33 -15.86 18.14 7.68
CA ALA A 33 -16.87 17.12 7.98
C ALA A 33 -17.94 17.00 6.89
N ASP A 34 -18.39 18.12 6.31
CA ASP A 34 -19.29 18.17 5.15
C ASP A 34 -18.74 17.35 3.98
N LYS A 35 -17.42 17.43 3.75
CA LYS A 35 -16.75 16.67 2.71
C LYS A 35 -16.66 15.17 3.03
N ILE A 36 -16.51 14.79 4.30
CA ILE A 36 -16.57 13.38 4.71
C ILE A 36 -17.97 12.81 4.44
N VAL A 37 -19.03 13.55 4.79
CA VAL A 37 -20.42 13.17 4.52
C VAL A 37 -20.66 12.97 3.02
N ASP A 38 -20.19 13.89 2.19
CA ASP A 38 -20.28 13.77 0.73
C ASP A 38 -19.54 12.53 0.18
N LEU A 39 -18.39 12.18 0.76
CA LEU A 39 -17.60 11.02 0.35
C LEU A 39 -18.26 9.71 0.80
N ALA A 40 -18.81 9.66 2.01
CA ALA A 40 -19.59 8.52 2.51
C ALA A 40 -20.80 8.25 1.60
N ALA A 41 -21.59 9.29 1.29
CA ALA A 41 -22.73 9.14 0.37
C ALA A 41 -22.33 8.71 -1.05
N LYS A 42 -21.11 9.06 -1.51
CA LYS A 42 -20.57 8.53 -2.77
C LYS A 42 -20.19 7.06 -2.65
N TYR A 43 -19.59 6.66 -1.54
CA TYR A 43 -19.21 5.27 -1.28
C TYR A 43 -20.45 4.35 -1.25
N ASP A 44 -21.52 4.75 -0.57
CA ASP A 44 -22.76 3.96 -0.47
C ASP A 44 -23.40 3.70 -1.84
N ARG A 45 -23.34 4.69 -2.74
CA ARG A 45 -23.82 4.56 -4.12
C ARG A 45 -23.03 3.52 -4.94
N LEU A 46 -21.81 3.19 -4.55
CA LEU A 46 -21.03 2.13 -5.20
C LEU A 46 -21.51 0.73 -4.83
N LYS A 47 -22.46 0.60 -3.89
CA LYS A 47 -23.00 -0.69 -3.40
C LYS A 47 -21.91 -1.68 -2.99
N LYS A 48 -20.79 -1.15 -2.49
CA LYS A 48 -19.73 -1.98 -1.91
C LYS A 48 -20.22 -2.51 -0.56
N PRO A 49 -19.85 -3.75 -0.19
CA PRO A 49 -20.27 -4.29 1.08
C PRO A 49 -19.62 -3.48 2.21
N GLU A 50 -20.43 -3.04 3.16
CA GLU A 50 -19.97 -2.30 4.35
C GLU A 50 -18.96 -3.11 5.16
N SER A 51 -19.06 -4.44 5.10
CA SER A 51 -18.06 -5.36 5.68
C SER A 51 -16.64 -5.12 5.19
N SER A 52 -16.44 -4.43 4.05
CA SER A 52 -15.11 -4.04 3.58
C SER A 52 -14.51 -2.83 4.31
N LEU A 53 -15.26 -2.18 5.21
CA LEU A 53 -14.77 -1.11 6.07
C LEU A 53 -14.72 -1.51 7.55
N LEU A 54 -15.52 -2.51 7.94
CA LEU A 54 -15.57 -3.01 9.31
C LEU A 54 -14.35 -3.87 9.64
N ASN A 55 -13.88 -3.78 10.89
CA ASN A 55 -12.77 -4.57 11.42
C ASN A 55 -11.52 -4.56 10.51
N TRP A 56 -11.20 -3.39 9.93
CA TRP A 56 -10.03 -3.21 9.07
C TRP A 56 -8.75 -3.69 9.75
N TYR A 57 -8.61 -3.44 11.05
CA TYR A 57 -7.57 -4.06 11.87
C TYR A 57 -8.08 -5.34 12.54
N PRO A 58 -7.28 -6.43 12.54
CA PRO A 58 -7.67 -7.69 13.18
C PRO A 58 -7.97 -7.54 14.66
N THR A 59 -9.15 -7.98 15.08
CA THR A 59 -9.59 -7.93 16.49
C THR A 59 -8.82 -8.90 17.39
N ALA A 60 -8.11 -9.88 16.82
CA ALA A 60 -7.21 -10.76 17.56
C ALA A 60 -6.12 -9.97 18.32
N LEU A 61 -5.72 -8.81 17.78
CA LEU A 61 -4.71 -7.95 18.40
C LEU A 61 -5.22 -7.29 19.69
N CYS A 62 -6.53 -7.15 19.91
CA CYS A 62 -7.09 -6.51 21.11
C CYS A 62 -6.73 -7.22 22.43
N ARG A 63 -6.10 -8.40 22.38
CA ARG A 63 -5.59 -9.15 23.53
C ARG A 63 -4.16 -8.74 23.92
N LEU A 64 -3.50 -7.92 23.11
CA LEU A 64 -2.12 -7.48 23.29
C LEU A 64 -2.09 -6.08 23.93
N PRO A 65 -0.97 -5.69 24.57
CA PRO A 65 -0.75 -4.32 25.03
C PRO A 65 -0.89 -3.29 23.90
N ASP A 66 -1.48 -2.12 24.19
CA ASP A 66 -1.82 -1.08 23.21
C ASP A 66 -0.63 -0.66 22.31
N GLU A 67 0.58 -0.60 22.86
CA GLU A 67 1.78 -0.25 22.09
C GLU A 67 2.14 -1.33 21.06
N ILE A 68 1.98 -2.60 21.41
CA ILE A 68 2.20 -3.75 20.51
C ILE A 68 1.10 -3.79 19.46
N VAL A 69 -0.16 -3.53 19.82
CA VAL A 69 -1.28 -3.39 18.87
C VAL A 69 -0.94 -2.31 17.84
N THR A 70 -0.57 -1.12 18.32
CA THR A 70 -0.23 0.02 17.47
C THR A 70 0.94 -0.30 16.54
N ALA A 71 2.04 -0.85 17.07
CA ALA A 71 3.21 -1.23 16.27
C ALA A 71 2.85 -2.28 15.21
N THR A 72 2.04 -3.27 15.57
CA THR A 72 1.57 -4.32 14.67
C THR A 72 0.71 -3.75 13.55
N CYS A 73 -0.25 -2.89 13.86
CA CYS A 73 -1.11 -2.23 12.87
C CYS A 73 -0.33 -1.34 11.90
N GLN A 74 0.66 -0.60 12.39
CA GLN A 74 1.56 0.21 11.55
C GLN A 74 2.41 -0.67 10.62
N ARG A 75 2.93 -1.77 11.13
CA ARG A 75 3.66 -2.76 10.33
C ARG A 75 2.78 -3.41 9.27
N ILE A 76 1.54 -3.78 9.62
CA ILE A 76 0.54 -4.31 8.69
C ILE A 76 0.33 -3.34 7.53
N ASN A 77 0.12 -2.05 7.81
CA ASN A 77 -0.05 -1.01 6.80
C ASN A 77 1.14 -0.95 5.83
N SER A 78 2.36 -0.93 6.36
CA SER A 78 3.59 -0.87 5.55
C SER A 78 3.78 -2.14 4.71
N ARG A 79 3.55 -3.31 5.31
CA ARG A 79 3.72 -4.61 4.65
C ARG A 79 2.69 -4.83 3.55
N TRP A 80 1.46 -4.37 3.75
CA TRP A 80 0.42 -4.42 2.73
C TRP A 80 0.85 -3.69 1.46
N ASP A 81 1.27 -2.43 1.59
CA ASP A 81 1.66 -1.63 0.42
C ASP A 81 2.95 -2.17 -0.23
N ASP A 82 3.89 -2.76 0.55
CA ASP A 82 5.09 -3.42 0.03
C ASP A 82 4.74 -4.59 -0.89
N ARG A 83 3.88 -5.50 -0.39
CA ARG A 83 3.43 -6.67 -1.15
C ARG A 83 2.63 -6.26 -2.38
N LEU A 84 1.74 -5.28 -2.26
CA LEU A 84 0.96 -4.77 -3.39
C LEU A 84 1.86 -4.17 -4.48
N ARG A 85 2.84 -3.34 -4.10
CA ARG A 85 3.79 -2.72 -5.04
C ARG A 85 4.73 -3.74 -5.67
N SER A 86 5.16 -4.74 -4.93
CA SER A 86 5.97 -5.84 -5.45
C SER A 86 5.22 -6.64 -6.51
N ARG A 87 3.92 -6.94 -6.29
CA ARG A 87 3.07 -7.55 -7.31
C ARG A 87 2.84 -6.62 -8.50
N TYR A 88 2.64 -5.32 -8.26
CA TYR A 88 2.45 -4.35 -9.33
C TYR A 88 3.71 -4.21 -10.21
N LYS A 89 4.91 -4.28 -9.62
CA LYS A 89 6.17 -4.36 -10.35
C LYS A 89 6.19 -5.56 -11.31
N ALA A 90 5.84 -6.76 -10.81
CA ALA A 90 5.79 -7.96 -11.64
C ALA A 90 4.79 -7.80 -12.80
N PHE A 91 3.62 -7.23 -12.53
CA PHE A 91 2.63 -6.90 -13.56
C PHE A 91 3.17 -5.94 -14.62
N LEU A 92 3.84 -4.85 -14.23
CA LEU A 92 4.46 -3.91 -15.16
C LEU A 92 5.55 -4.57 -16.03
N ILE A 93 6.33 -5.49 -15.46
CA ILE A 93 7.32 -6.27 -16.22
C ILE A 93 6.64 -7.17 -17.23
N ILE A 94 5.55 -7.86 -16.85
CA ILE A 94 4.76 -8.69 -17.78
C ILE A 94 4.22 -7.84 -18.94
N LEU A 95 3.71 -6.63 -18.66
CA LEU A 95 3.26 -5.72 -19.71
C LEU A 95 4.39 -5.29 -20.66
N LEU A 96 5.59 -5.02 -20.14
CA LEU A 96 6.76 -4.69 -20.96
C LEU A 96 7.19 -5.86 -21.84
N VAL A 97 7.19 -7.07 -21.31
CA VAL A 97 7.52 -8.29 -22.08
C VAL A 97 6.44 -8.53 -23.15
N ALA A 98 5.16 -8.43 -22.79
CA ALA A 98 4.05 -8.57 -23.74
C ALA A 98 4.12 -7.50 -24.85
N PHE A 99 4.50 -6.27 -24.51
CA PHE A 99 4.74 -5.21 -25.48
C PHE A 99 5.85 -5.57 -26.47
N ALA A 100 6.99 -6.06 -25.97
CA ALA A 100 8.11 -6.48 -26.83
C ALA A 100 7.73 -7.64 -27.75
N LEU A 101 7.02 -8.65 -27.22
CA LEU A 101 6.51 -9.78 -28.01
C LEU A 101 5.49 -9.33 -29.06
N GLY A 102 4.62 -8.38 -28.73
CA GLY A 102 3.66 -7.81 -29.67
C GLY A 102 4.34 -7.12 -30.85
N VAL A 103 5.38 -6.32 -30.60
CA VAL A 103 6.18 -5.69 -31.67
C VAL A 103 6.87 -6.74 -32.53
N LEU A 104 7.44 -7.80 -31.92
CA LEU A 104 8.08 -8.90 -32.64
C LEU A 104 7.09 -9.65 -33.53
N ALA A 105 5.91 -9.99 -32.99
CA ALA A 105 4.86 -10.69 -33.73
C ALA A 105 4.40 -9.89 -34.95
N ILE A 106 4.16 -8.58 -34.79
CA ILE A 106 3.81 -7.68 -35.91
C ILE A 106 4.92 -7.70 -36.99
N GLY A 107 6.18 -7.71 -36.57
CA GLY A 107 7.31 -7.80 -37.50
C GLY A 107 7.32 -9.11 -38.30
N LEU A 108 7.05 -10.24 -37.65
CA LEU A 108 7.04 -11.56 -38.29
C LEU A 108 5.83 -11.80 -39.19
N PHE A 109 4.64 -11.31 -38.83
CA PHE A 109 3.41 -11.60 -39.57
C PHE A 109 3.14 -10.67 -40.76
N LEU A 110 3.76 -9.50 -40.82
CA LEU A 110 3.48 -8.50 -41.86
C LEU A 110 4.57 -8.41 -42.94
N ASP A 111 5.56 -9.31 -42.95
CA ASP A 111 6.74 -9.26 -43.85
C ASP A 111 7.34 -7.85 -43.97
N LYS A 112 7.26 -7.07 -42.89
CA LYS A 112 7.68 -5.67 -42.90
C LYS A 112 9.20 -5.62 -42.77
N THR A 113 9.82 -4.76 -43.57
CA THR A 113 11.23 -4.39 -43.37
C THR A 113 11.42 -3.72 -42.01
N ILE A 114 12.62 -3.85 -41.43
CA ILE A 114 12.97 -3.25 -40.14
C ILE A 114 12.60 -1.75 -40.06
N PRO A 115 12.90 -0.90 -41.08
CA PRO A 115 12.51 0.51 -41.05
C PRO A 115 10.99 0.72 -40.98
N SER A 116 10.20 -0.13 -41.67
CA SER A 116 8.74 -0.07 -41.64
C SER A 116 8.18 -0.40 -40.27
N ILE A 117 8.74 -1.40 -39.57
CA ILE A 117 8.37 -1.73 -38.18
C ILE A 117 8.67 -0.55 -37.25
N LEU A 118 9.85 0.06 -37.39
CA LEU A 118 10.26 1.19 -36.55
C LEU A 118 9.32 2.40 -36.72
N LEU A 119 9.04 2.81 -37.96
CA LEU A 119 8.24 4.00 -38.22
C LEU A 119 6.74 3.77 -38.02
N SER A 120 6.21 2.65 -38.50
CA SER A 120 4.75 2.41 -38.53
C SER A 120 4.20 1.71 -37.29
N THR A 121 5.03 1.00 -36.53
CA THR A 121 4.61 0.25 -35.35
C THR A 121 5.21 0.84 -34.07
N LEU A 122 6.53 1.00 -34.00
CA LEU A 122 7.19 1.40 -32.75
C LEU A 122 6.94 2.87 -32.41
N LEU A 123 7.04 3.78 -33.40
CA LEU A 123 6.89 5.22 -33.19
C LEU A 123 5.54 5.61 -32.54
N PRO A 124 4.38 5.12 -33.01
CA PRO A 124 3.09 5.38 -32.37
C PRO A 124 2.97 4.80 -30.96
N LEU A 125 3.72 3.73 -30.67
CA LEU A 125 3.69 3.01 -29.39
C LEU A 125 4.70 3.55 -28.36
N LEU A 126 5.67 4.39 -28.77
CA LEU A 126 6.69 4.96 -27.88
C LEU A 126 6.12 5.65 -26.63
N PRO A 127 5.03 6.44 -26.69
CA PRO A 127 4.46 7.05 -25.49
C PRO A 127 4.02 6.01 -24.46
N GLY A 128 3.42 4.90 -24.90
CA GLY A 128 3.00 3.80 -24.03
C GLY A 128 4.19 3.08 -23.40
N LEU A 129 5.23 2.80 -24.19
CA LEU A 129 6.47 2.21 -23.67
C LEU A 129 7.14 3.12 -22.63
N ARG A 130 7.25 4.42 -22.92
CA ARG A 130 7.80 5.41 -21.99
C ARG A 130 6.98 5.48 -20.70
N PHE A 131 5.66 5.45 -20.80
CA PHE A 131 4.78 5.40 -19.64
C PHE A 131 5.04 4.16 -18.77
N LEU A 132 5.10 2.96 -19.36
CA LEU A 132 5.38 1.72 -18.61
C LEU A 132 6.75 1.75 -17.92
N ILE A 133 7.78 2.22 -18.61
CA ILE A 133 9.13 2.35 -18.04
C ILE A 133 9.14 3.32 -16.86
N ASN A 134 8.48 4.48 -17.00
CA ASN A 134 8.37 5.46 -15.93
C ASN A 134 7.62 4.90 -14.72
N GLN A 135 6.47 4.24 -14.93
CA GLN A 135 5.72 3.59 -13.86
C GLN A 135 6.54 2.53 -13.13
N LEU A 136 7.33 1.74 -13.86
CA LEU A 136 8.21 0.73 -13.25
C LEU A 136 9.31 1.38 -12.40
N ARG A 137 9.93 2.45 -12.90
CA ARG A 137 10.96 3.21 -12.16
C ARG A 137 10.39 3.86 -10.90
N GLU A 138 9.27 4.56 -11.01
CA GLU A 138 8.60 5.21 -9.88
C GLU A 138 8.16 4.19 -8.83
N ASN A 139 7.61 3.04 -9.25
CA ASN A 139 7.20 1.99 -8.34
C ASN A 139 8.40 1.35 -7.63
N ASN A 140 9.51 1.09 -8.33
CA ASN A 140 10.74 0.57 -7.72
C ASN A 140 11.34 1.53 -6.69
N ALA A 141 11.42 2.82 -7.01
CA ALA A 141 11.88 3.83 -6.05
C ALA A 141 10.97 3.90 -4.81
N THR A 142 9.67 3.67 -5.01
CA THR A 142 8.71 3.61 -3.90
C THR A 142 8.92 2.37 -3.02
N ILE A 143 9.12 1.18 -3.61
CA ILE A 143 9.41 -0.05 -2.87
C ILE A 143 10.66 0.11 -1.99
N GLN A 144 11.71 0.76 -2.51
CA GLN A 144 12.93 1.01 -1.74
C GLN A 144 12.67 1.83 -0.48
N ARG A 145 11.96 2.96 -0.59
CA ARG A 145 11.57 3.78 0.57
C ARG A 145 10.66 3.02 1.54
N LEU A 146 9.83 2.14 1.02
CA LEU A 146 8.98 1.28 1.85
C LEU A 146 9.76 0.26 2.66
N GLY A 147 10.87 -0.22 2.14
CA GLY A 147 11.77 -1.12 2.88
C GLY A 147 12.31 -0.46 4.15
N GLU A 148 12.64 0.83 4.08
CA GLU A 148 13.10 1.61 5.25
C GLU A 148 12.00 1.75 6.30
N LEU A 149 10.80 2.19 5.88
CA LEU A 149 9.62 2.31 6.74
C LEU A 149 9.21 0.96 7.36
N ALA A 150 9.21 -0.12 6.56
CA ALA A 150 8.91 -1.46 7.04
C ALA A 150 9.94 -1.89 8.08
N GLY A 151 11.23 -1.60 7.86
CA GLY A 151 12.30 -1.82 8.83
C GLY A 151 12.10 -1.05 10.14
N HIS A 152 11.70 0.22 10.09
CA HIS A 152 11.37 1.01 11.28
C HIS A 152 10.21 0.40 12.07
N SER A 153 9.12 0.06 11.38
CA SER A 153 7.95 -0.56 12.02
C SER A 153 8.26 -1.93 12.63
N GLN A 154 9.08 -2.74 11.96
CA GLN A 154 9.49 -4.06 12.45
C GLN A 154 10.40 -3.93 13.68
N ARG A 155 11.44 -3.10 13.62
CA ARG A 155 12.34 -2.88 14.76
C ARG A 155 11.59 -2.40 15.99
N ARG A 156 10.64 -1.47 15.82
CA ARG A 156 9.80 -1.00 16.91
C ARG A 156 8.98 -2.15 17.53
N LEU A 157 8.37 -2.99 16.71
CA LEU A 157 7.62 -4.14 17.19
C LEU A 157 8.53 -5.13 17.94
N ASP A 158 9.70 -5.45 17.39
CA ASP A 158 10.64 -6.38 18.02
C ASP A 158 11.11 -5.89 19.39
N GLN A 159 11.43 -4.60 19.52
CA GLN A 159 11.81 -3.98 20.80
C GLN A 159 10.68 -4.08 21.83
N LEU A 160 9.43 -3.78 21.42
CA LEU A 160 8.28 -3.90 22.31
C LEU A 160 8.02 -5.34 22.75
N MET A 161 8.18 -6.30 21.85
CA MET A 161 8.01 -7.73 22.16
C MET A 161 9.10 -8.25 23.10
N ALA A 162 10.27 -7.61 23.12
CA ALA A 162 11.38 -7.91 24.02
C ALA A 162 11.35 -7.09 25.33
N ASP A 163 10.26 -6.36 25.60
CA ASP A 163 10.12 -5.41 26.72
C ASP A 163 11.24 -4.34 26.76
N GLU A 164 11.83 -4.02 25.60
CA GLU A 164 12.82 -2.96 25.43
C GLU A 164 12.15 -1.61 25.13
N THR A 165 12.85 -0.51 25.48
CA THR A 165 12.41 0.83 25.09
C THR A 165 12.58 1.02 23.57
N PRO A 166 11.51 1.35 22.83
CA PRO A 166 11.62 1.52 21.39
C PRO A 166 12.51 2.70 21.00
N SER A 167 13.28 2.52 19.94
CA SER A 167 14.15 3.56 19.36
C SER A 167 13.38 4.70 18.68
N CYS A 168 12.09 4.50 18.36
CA CYS A 168 11.20 5.50 17.77
C CYS A 168 9.78 5.35 18.32
N GLY A 169 9.05 6.48 18.38
CA GLY A 169 7.67 6.48 18.84
C GLY A 169 6.68 6.01 17.76
N SER A 170 5.48 5.60 18.18
CA SER A 170 4.37 5.33 17.25
C SER A 170 4.09 6.52 16.33
N ARG A 171 4.24 7.74 16.86
CA ARG A 171 4.01 8.97 16.12
C ARG A 171 4.99 9.18 14.96
N ASP A 172 6.25 8.77 15.13
CA ASP A 172 7.29 8.90 14.11
C ASP A 172 7.00 7.98 12.92
N VAL A 173 6.73 6.71 13.21
CA VAL A 173 6.32 5.72 12.21
C VAL A 173 5.04 6.17 11.48
N GLN A 174 4.05 6.70 12.20
CA GLN A 174 2.83 7.17 11.58
C GLN A 174 3.06 8.41 10.70
N ASN A 175 3.99 9.30 11.06
CA ASN A 175 4.39 10.42 10.20
C ASN A 175 5.04 9.93 8.90
N GLU A 176 5.89 8.90 8.96
CA GLU A 176 6.48 8.27 7.78
C GLU A 176 5.39 7.64 6.89
N ILE A 177 4.42 6.91 7.47
CA ILE A 177 3.26 6.35 6.75
C ILE A 177 2.47 7.48 6.04
N LEU A 178 2.18 8.58 6.74
CA LEU A 178 1.45 9.71 6.17
C LEU A 178 2.20 10.37 5.01
N GLN A 179 3.49 10.63 5.17
CA GLN A 179 4.34 11.21 4.12
C GLN A 179 4.44 10.28 2.90
N HIS A 180 4.56 8.99 3.16
CA HIS A 180 4.55 7.96 2.15
C HIS A 180 3.24 7.99 1.34
N ARG A 181 2.07 7.87 1.99
CA ARG A 181 0.75 7.90 1.33
C ARG A 181 0.53 9.16 0.46
N ARG A 182 1.11 10.30 0.85
CA ARG A 182 1.03 11.58 0.12
C ARG A 182 1.92 11.67 -1.11
N SER A 183 3.02 10.91 -1.15
CA SER A 183 4.08 11.09 -2.15
C SER A 183 4.11 9.99 -3.22
N VAL A 184 3.42 8.88 -3.01
CA VAL A 184 3.46 7.73 -3.92
C VAL A 184 2.68 7.88 -5.21
N ALA A 185 3.15 7.21 -6.26
CA ALA A 185 2.32 6.93 -7.42
C ALA A 185 1.15 6.01 -7.04
N LEU A 186 -0.05 6.32 -7.54
CA LEU A 186 -1.24 5.52 -7.28
C LEU A 186 -1.19 4.23 -8.10
N ILE A 187 -1.67 3.17 -7.47
CA ILE A 187 -1.95 1.89 -8.11
C ILE A 187 -3.41 1.90 -8.58
N PRO A 188 -3.73 1.40 -9.79
CA PRO A 188 -5.11 1.32 -10.24
C PRO A 188 -6.00 0.53 -9.28
N ASP A 189 -7.21 1.04 -9.01
CA ASP A 189 -8.15 0.42 -8.06
C ASP A 189 -8.44 -1.05 -8.39
N TRP A 190 -8.60 -1.40 -9.66
CA TRP A 190 -8.85 -2.78 -10.07
C TRP A 190 -7.71 -3.73 -9.68
N PHE A 191 -6.46 -3.23 -9.68
CA PHE A 191 -5.29 -4.02 -9.30
C PHE A 191 -5.28 -4.22 -7.79
N PHE A 192 -5.58 -3.17 -7.02
CA PHE A 192 -5.77 -3.28 -5.57
C PHE A 192 -6.87 -4.28 -5.21
N GLN A 193 -8.04 -4.17 -5.82
CA GLN A 193 -9.18 -5.05 -5.53
C GLN A 193 -8.89 -6.52 -5.84
N ARG A 194 -8.06 -6.81 -6.86
CA ARG A 194 -7.68 -8.18 -7.21
C ARG A 194 -6.93 -8.91 -6.09
N PHE A 195 -6.12 -8.20 -5.30
CA PHE A 195 -5.29 -8.81 -4.26
C PHE A 195 -5.81 -8.56 -2.85
N ARG A 196 -6.86 -7.74 -2.71
CA ARG A 196 -7.38 -7.30 -1.43
C ARG A 196 -7.73 -8.46 -0.50
N GLU A 197 -8.58 -9.37 -0.92
CA GLU A 197 -9.06 -10.50 -0.09
C GLU A 197 -7.90 -11.35 0.43
N HIS A 198 -6.94 -11.70 -0.43
CA HIS A 198 -5.73 -12.44 -0.04
C HIS A 198 -4.90 -11.67 1.00
N GLU A 199 -4.75 -10.36 0.84
CA GLU A 199 -4.01 -9.52 1.77
C GLU A 199 -4.74 -9.34 3.11
N GLU A 200 -6.08 -9.23 3.10
CA GLU A 200 -6.90 -9.21 4.33
C GLU A 200 -6.74 -10.53 5.09
N GLN A 201 -6.82 -11.67 4.41
CA GLN A 201 -6.61 -12.98 5.04
C GLN A 201 -5.20 -13.08 5.63
N SER A 202 -4.17 -12.70 4.87
CA SER A 202 -2.77 -12.71 5.35
C SER A 202 -2.56 -11.83 6.58
N MET A 203 -3.29 -10.72 6.68
CA MET A 203 -3.27 -9.82 7.83
C MET A 203 -3.95 -10.43 9.05
N GLN A 204 -5.10 -11.08 8.87
CA GLN A 204 -5.82 -11.79 9.94
C GLN A 204 -4.97 -12.95 10.49
N ASP A 205 -4.41 -13.78 9.62
CA ASP A 205 -3.57 -14.93 10.00
C ASP A 205 -2.33 -14.47 10.79
N TYR A 206 -1.67 -13.41 10.31
CA TYR A 206 -0.50 -12.85 11.00
C TYR A 206 -0.85 -12.33 12.40
N ALA A 207 -1.98 -11.63 12.54
CA ALA A 207 -2.42 -11.13 13.83
C ALA A 207 -2.81 -12.24 14.81
N ALA A 208 -3.45 -13.31 14.33
CA ALA A 208 -3.77 -14.47 15.15
C ALA A 208 -2.50 -15.15 15.67
N HIS A 209 -1.54 -15.43 14.77
CA HIS A 209 -0.25 -16.03 15.14
C HIS A 209 0.53 -15.18 16.15
N LEU A 210 0.62 -13.87 15.92
CA LEU A 210 1.30 -12.97 16.86
C LEU A 210 0.63 -12.95 18.24
N ALA A 211 -0.70 -12.98 18.28
CA ALA A 211 -1.44 -13.03 19.54
C ALA A 211 -1.21 -14.34 20.31
N GLU A 212 -1.14 -15.47 19.61
CA GLU A 212 -0.84 -16.78 20.19
C GLU A 212 0.60 -16.89 20.71
N ASP A 213 1.57 -16.39 19.93
CA ASP A 213 2.99 -16.37 20.31
C ASP A 213 3.20 -15.55 21.60
N PHE A 214 2.59 -14.36 21.67
CA PHE A 214 2.71 -13.49 22.84
C PHE A 214 2.11 -14.11 24.11
N GLN A 215 1.03 -14.87 23.97
CA GLN A 215 0.40 -15.56 25.10
C GLN A 215 1.24 -16.75 25.58
N SER A 216 1.78 -17.53 24.65
CA SER A 216 2.64 -18.68 24.95
C SER A 216 3.93 -18.26 25.64
N GLY A 217 4.58 -17.19 25.15
CA GLY A 217 5.83 -16.68 25.72
C GLY A 217 5.73 -16.07 27.12
N ARG A 218 4.52 -15.83 27.65
CA ARG A 218 4.30 -15.40 29.04
C ARG A 218 3.94 -16.54 30.00
N GLN A 219 3.72 -17.75 29.49
CA GLN A 219 3.43 -18.93 30.30
C GLN A 219 4.70 -19.72 30.68
N GLU A 220 5.83 -19.41 30.03
CA GLU A 220 7.18 -19.92 30.35
C GLU A 220 7.94 -18.95 31.27
#